data_AF-A0A3D5X8L2-F1
#
_entry.id   AF-A0A3D5X8L2-F1
#
_cell.length_a   1.000
_cell.length_b   1.000
_cell.length_c   1.000
_cell.angle_alpha   90.00
_cell.angle_beta   90.00
_cell.angle_gamma   90.00
#
_symmetry.space_group_name_H-M   'P 1'
#
loop_
_entity.id
_entity.type
_entity.pdbx_description
1 polymer ?
#
loop_
_entity_poly.entity_id
_entity_poly.type
_entity_poly.pdbx_seq_one_letter_code
_entity_poly.pdbx_strand_id
1 'polypeptide(L)'
;MVNPHRTFFIDKKTVAKIGPVVYWMSRDQRVYDNWALLFAANKANELLVPLHIVFTLAPNFCNANARHYDFLIKGLEQVEKEVNALGVSFHLLLGEPPSTLNSFIHEVGATLLVSDFDPLRVKQAWKAELSNSIKINHIEVDAHNIVPCRFVSQKVEFAAYTLRPKLKKLLSEFLTDFPQLPTLSVKLHNQSAIGNEALHWLSPNAEVKPINWLKPGFVEGSIMLEDFIANKLNGYSSKRNDPLADGQSNLSPYLHFGHLSTQRVAIEIVKADAPEIDKEAFLDELIVRRELSDNFCFYNNDYDNPNGFHNWAKTSLAEHANDEREFTYLLTEFENAKTHDELWNAAQLEMVHTGKMH
;
A
#
# COMPACT_ATOMS: atom_id res chain seq x y z
N MET A 1 18.98 10.09 -7.48
CA MET A 1 17.99 11.11 -7.07
C MET A 1 16.60 10.56 -7.35
N VAL A 2 15.61 10.88 -6.51
CA VAL A 2 14.21 10.49 -6.74
C VAL A 2 13.67 11.27 -7.94
N ASN A 3 13.05 10.60 -8.92
CA ASN A 3 12.48 11.26 -10.09
C ASN A 3 11.42 12.29 -9.63
N PRO A 4 11.50 13.57 -10.05
CA PRO A 4 10.56 14.61 -9.62
C PRO A 4 9.09 14.29 -9.89
N HIS A 5 8.79 13.50 -10.93
CA HIS A 5 7.42 13.08 -11.25
C HIS A 5 6.80 12.12 -10.22
N ARG A 6 7.61 11.55 -9.32
CA ARG A 6 7.12 10.80 -8.14
C ARG A 6 6.58 11.73 -7.05
N THR A 7 6.96 13.00 -7.05
CA THR A 7 6.64 13.95 -5.98
C THR A 7 5.48 14.85 -6.38
N PHE A 8 4.62 15.17 -5.42
CA PHE A 8 3.50 16.10 -5.57
C PHE A 8 3.42 17.01 -4.35
N PHE A 9 3.41 18.33 -4.56
CA PHE A 9 3.17 19.27 -3.47
C PHE A 9 1.67 19.29 -3.16
N ILE A 10 1.29 18.77 -1.99
CA ILE A 10 -0.07 18.93 -1.47
C ILE A 10 -0.28 20.40 -1.09
N ASP A 11 0.69 20.97 -0.39
CA ASP A 11 0.67 22.38 -0.01
C ASP A 11 2.09 22.94 0.10
N LYS A 12 2.26 24.16 -0.42
CA LYS A 12 3.54 24.87 -0.46
C LYS A 12 3.42 26.13 0.39
N LYS A 13 4.18 26.15 1.50
CA LYS A 13 4.16 27.20 2.51
C LYS A 13 5.53 27.84 2.67
N THR A 14 5.52 29.07 3.17
CA THR A 14 6.75 29.75 3.59
C THR A 14 7.19 29.19 4.94
N VAL A 15 8.34 28.50 4.93
CA VAL A 15 8.94 27.95 6.13
C VAL A 15 9.71 29.04 6.87
N ALA A 16 9.37 29.30 8.13
CA ALA A 16 9.98 30.36 8.94
C ALA A 16 11.28 29.93 9.65
N LYS A 17 11.44 28.65 9.97
CA LYS A 17 12.61 28.09 10.67
C LYS A 17 12.96 26.71 10.10
N ILE A 18 14.25 26.41 10.03
CA ILE A 18 14.75 25.10 9.64
C ILE A 18 14.66 24.17 10.86
N GLY A 19 14.11 22.98 10.65
CA GLY A 19 13.91 21.93 11.66
C GLY A 19 13.86 20.56 10.98
N PRO A 20 13.51 19.48 11.72
CA PRO A 20 13.54 18.12 11.19
C PRO A 20 12.64 17.90 9.97
N VAL A 21 13.00 16.91 9.15
CA VAL A 21 12.07 16.34 8.16
C VAL A 21 11.26 15.23 8.84
N VAL A 22 9.96 15.19 8.57
CA VAL A 22 9.07 14.12 9.05
C VAL A 22 8.58 13.33 7.84
N TYR A 23 8.84 12.03 7.81
CA TYR A 23 8.17 11.10 6.90
C TYR A 23 6.99 10.44 7.62
N TRP A 24 5.78 10.83 7.23
CA TRP A 24 4.56 10.14 7.61
C TRP A 24 4.39 8.88 6.74
N MET A 25 4.83 7.76 7.29
CA MET A 25 4.66 6.43 6.71
C MET A 25 3.23 5.96 6.95
N SER A 26 2.56 5.49 5.90
CA SER A 26 1.22 4.93 5.98
C SER A 26 1.09 3.69 5.11
N ARG A 27 1.17 3.84 3.78
CA ARG A 27 0.93 2.74 2.82
C ARG A 27 2.18 1.89 2.55
N ASP A 28 3.36 2.50 2.59
CA ASP A 28 4.62 1.86 2.19
C ASP A 28 5.48 1.52 3.42
N GLN A 29 5.08 0.48 4.14
CA GLN A 29 5.65 0.10 5.45
C GLN A 29 6.92 -0.73 5.32
N ARG A 30 7.96 -0.13 4.74
CA ARG A 30 9.28 -0.76 4.54
C ARG A 30 10.40 0.27 4.48
N VAL A 31 11.61 -0.17 4.85
CA VAL A 31 12.84 0.65 4.76
C VAL A 31 13.46 0.55 3.37
N TYR A 32 13.52 -0.67 2.83
CA TYR A 32 14.09 -0.95 1.51
C TYR A 32 13.12 -0.61 0.40
N ASP A 33 13.65 -0.19 -0.77
CA ASP A 33 12.87 0.07 -1.97
C ASP A 33 11.66 1.02 -1.76
N ASN A 34 11.86 2.08 -0.95
CA ASN A 34 10.84 3.06 -0.60
C ASN A 34 11.23 4.46 -1.10
N TRP A 35 10.55 4.93 -2.15
CA TRP A 35 10.82 6.26 -2.74
C TRP A 35 10.48 7.42 -1.79
N ALA A 36 9.47 7.28 -0.92
CA ALA A 36 9.08 8.32 0.03
C ALA A 36 10.14 8.48 1.12
N LEU A 37 10.64 7.37 1.66
CA LEU A 37 11.74 7.38 2.62
C LEU A 37 13.04 7.91 1.99
N LEU A 38 13.39 7.45 0.79
CA LEU A 38 14.55 7.96 0.05
C LEU A 38 14.46 9.47 -0.18
N PHE A 39 13.28 9.98 -0.55
CA PHE A 39 13.07 11.41 -0.74
C PHE A 39 13.25 12.17 0.58
N ALA A 40 12.63 11.70 1.66
CA ALA A 40 12.71 12.33 2.98
C ALA A 40 14.15 12.35 3.53
N ALA A 41 14.89 11.25 3.41
CA ALA A 41 16.28 11.16 3.85
C ALA A 41 17.21 12.10 3.06
N ASN A 42 17.03 12.19 1.73
CA ASN A 42 17.78 13.15 0.92
C ASN A 42 17.47 14.59 1.33
N LYS A 43 16.20 14.94 1.59
CA LYS A 43 15.82 16.27 2.06
C LYS A 43 16.40 16.61 3.44
N ALA A 44 16.42 15.64 4.35
CA ALA A 44 17.04 15.81 5.66
C ALA A 44 18.54 16.10 5.53
N ASN A 45 19.25 15.36 4.66
CA ASN A 45 20.67 15.57 4.39
C ASN A 45 20.96 16.91 3.69
N GLU A 46 20.15 17.31 2.71
CA GLU A 46 20.26 18.61 2.04
C GLU A 46 20.14 19.79 3.03
N LEU A 47 19.29 19.64 4.05
CA LEU A 47 19.04 20.65 5.07
C LEU A 47 19.94 20.53 6.31
N LEU A 48 20.76 19.47 6.40
CA LEU A 48 21.58 19.14 7.57
C LEU A 48 20.75 19.04 8.87
N VAL A 49 19.58 18.41 8.78
CA VAL A 49 18.63 18.21 9.90
C VAL A 49 18.34 16.72 10.09
N PRO A 50 17.81 16.31 11.25
CA PRO A 50 17.42 14.91 11.43
C PRO A 50 16.14 14.56 10.66
N LEU A 51 15.92 13.24 10.51
CA LEU A 51 14.70 12.65 9.96
C LEU A 51 13.95 11.88 11.06
N HIS A 52 12.65 12.12 11.15
CA HIS A 52 11.71 11.29 11.91
C HIS A 52 10.83 10.51 10.95
N ILE A 53 10.67 9.21 11.22
CA ILE A 53 9.62 8.39 10.60
C ILE A 53 8.48 8.28 11.60
N VAL A 54 7.27 8.57 11.16
CA VAL A 54 6.08 8.56 12.01
C VAL A 54 5.02 7.69 11.36
N PHE A 55 4.48 6.76 12.12
CA PHE A 55 3.28 6.01 11.78
C PHE A 55 2.15 6.38 12.73
N THR A 56 0.96 6.67 12.21
CA THR A 56 -0.23 6.97 13.01
C THR A 56 -1.20 5.80 12.94
N LEU A 57 -1.47 5.19 14.10
CA LEU A 57 -2.45 4.12 14.25
C LEU A 57 -3.81 4.71 14.61
N ALA A 58 -4.70 4.75 13.62
CA ALA A 58 -6.08 5.21 13.80
C ALA A 58 -6.87 4.22 14.67
N PRO A 59 -7.85 4.68 15.47
CA PRO A 59 -8.64 3.81 16.34
C PRO A 59 -9.53 2.85 15.56
N ASN A 60 -9.92 3.22 14.33
CA ASN A 60 -10.59 2.34 13.39
C ASN A 60 -10.13 2.67 11.97
N PHE A 61 -9.97 1.64 11.14
CA PHE A 61 -9.64 1.79 9.73
C PHE A 61 -10.37 0.73 8.91
N CYS A 62 -11.37 1.14 8.13
CA CYS A 62 -12.04 0.30 7.14
C CYS A 62 -12.49 -1.10 7.66
N ASN A 63 -12.95 -1.19 8.91
CA ASN A 63 -13.34 -2.46 9.55
C ASN A 63 -12.20 -3.49 9.67
N ALA A 64 -10.94 -3.04 9.71
CA ALA A 64 -9.80 -3.89 9.98
C ALA A 64 -9.99 -4.64 11.31
N ASN A 65 -9.68 -5.93 11.30
CA ASN A 65 -9.83 -6.84 12.43
C ASN A 65 -8.46 -7.33 12.93
N ALA A 66 -8.44 -8.22 13.92
CA ALA A 66 -7.20 -8.67 14.55
C ALA A 66 -6.20 -9.31 13.56
N ARG A 67 -6.68 -9.94 12.48
CA ARG A 67 -5.82 -10.48 11.41
C ARG A 67 -5.00 -9.41 10.72
N HIS A 68 -5.64 -8.30 10.38
CA HIS A 68 -4.99 -7.19 9.68
C HIS A 68 -4.00 -6.47 10.60
N TYR A 69 -4.42 -6.17 11.83
CA TYR A 69 -3.58 -5.46 12.79
C TYR A 69 -2.39 -6.30 13.25
N ASP A 70 -2.54 -7.61 13.44
CA ASP A 70 -1.40 -8.48 13.77
C ASP A 70 -0.32 -8.46 12.67
N PHE A 71 -0.73 -8.55 11.41
CA PHE A 71 0.19 -8.50 10.26
C PHE A 71 0.88 -7.13 10.14
N LEU A 72 0.12 -6.04 10.29
CA LEU A 72 0.61 -4.67 10.25
C LEU A 72 1.62 -4.38 11.38
N ILE A 73 1.24 -4.66 12.64
CA ILE A 73 2.06 -4.27 13.80
C ILE A 73 3.39 -5.02 13.81
N LYS A 74 3.37 -6.33 13.56
CA LYS A 74 4.61 -7.12 13.45
C LYS A 74 5.50 -6.67 12.29
N GLY A 75 4.89 -6.16 11.20
CA GLY A 75 5.62 -5.49 10.13
C GLY A 75 6.33 -4.22 10.59
N LEU A 76 5.61 -3.35 11.30
CA LEU A 76 6.16 -2.11 11.83
C LEU A 76 7.26 -2.36 12.87
N GLU A 77 7.16 -3.40 13.70
CA GLU A 77 8.23 -3.81 14.64
C GLU A 77 9.53 -4.12 13.90
N GLN A 78 9.46 -4.66 12.68
CA GLN A 78 10.64 -4.86 11.84
C GLN A 78 11.18 -3.52 11.33
N VAL A 79 10.30 -2.65 10.81
CA VAL A 79 10.69 -1.32 10.32
C VAL A 79 11.39 -0.53 11.41
N GLU A 80 10.85 -0.50 12.63
CA GLU A 80 11.44 0.19 13.77
C GLU A 80 12.88 -0.28 14.04
N LYS A 81 13.10 -1.61 14.09
CA LYS A 81 14.45 -2.18 14.30
C LYS A 81 15.41 -1.77 13.19
N GLU A 82 14.98 -1.83 11.94
CA GLU A 82 15.79 -1.50 10.76
C GLU A 82 16.18 -0.02 10.73
N VAL A 83 15.22 0.90 10.95
CA VAL A 83 15.51 2.35 10.87
C VAL A 83 16.31 2.85 12.08
N ASN A 84 16.10 2.26 13.26
CA ASN A 84 16.90 2.57 14.45
C ASN A 84 18.38 2.20 14.25
N ALA A 85 18.67 1.08 13.58
CA ALA A 85 20.03 0.70 13.22
C ALA A 85 20.70 1.69 12.25
N LEU A 86 19.90 2.42 11.47
CA LEU A 86 20.35 3.46 10.53
C LEU A 86 20.46 4.86 11.18
N GLY A 87 20.13 5.00 12.47
CA GLY A 87 20.14 6.28 13.18
C GLY A 87 18.97 7.20 12.82
N VAL A 88 17.85 6.62 12.38
CA VAL A 88 16.58 7.31 12.12
C VAL A 88 15.64 6.99 13.29
N SER A 89 14.94 7.99 13.84
CA SER A 89 13.93 7.72 14.87
C SER A 89 12.60 7.31 14.26
N PHE A 90 12.04 6.20 14.74
CA PHE A 90 10.67 5.77 14.46
C PHE A 90 9.73 6.16 15.61
N HIS A 91 8.52 6.60 15.28
CA HIS A 91 7.48 6.96 16.24
C HIS A 91 6.15 6.32 15.84
N LEU A 92 5.58 5.54 16.75
CA LEU A 92 4.20 5.07 16.65
C LEU A 92 3.29 5.98 17.46
N LEU A 93 2.37 6.68 16.78
CA LEU A 93 1.42 7.58 17.41
C LEU A 93 0.03 6.95 17.40
N LEU A 94 -0.64 6.92 18.55
CA LEU A 94 -1.98 6.36 18.70
C LEU A 94 -3.02 7.49 18.66
N GLY A 95 -4.06 7.34 17.83
CA GLY A 95 -5.17 8.29 17.74
C GLY A 95 -5.46 8.77 16.32
N GLU A 96 -6.25 9.83 16.21
CA GLU A 96 -6.68 10.36 14.92
C GLU A 96 -5.49 10.94 14.13
N PRO A 97 -5.19 10.44 12.91
CA PRO A 97 -3.95 10.77 12.22
C PRO A 97 -3.69 12.27 12.01
N PRO A 98 -4.64 13.11 11.55
CA PRO A 98 -4.37 14.52 11.34
C PRO A 98 -4.03 15.26 12.65
N SER A 99 -4.78 15.02 13.72
CA SER A 99 -4.60 15.75 14.98
C SER A 99 -3.32 15.32 15.72
N THR A 100 -3.08 14.01 15.81
CA THR A 100 -1.90 13.48 16.50
C THR A 100 -0.62 13.81 15.77
N LEU A 101 -0.60 13.71 14.43
CA LEU A 101 0.57 14.07 13.63
C LEU A 101 0.83 15.58 13.64
N ASN A 102 -0.21 16.42 13.64
CA ASN A 102 -0.04 17.87 13.78
C ASN A 102 0.64 18.24 15.11
N SER A 103 0.19 17.64 16.22
CA SER A 103 0.82 17.82 17.54
C SER A 103 2.31 17.44 17.51
N PHE A 104 2.64 16.29 16.93
CA PHE A 104 4.04 15.84 16.79
C PHE A 104 4.89 16.78 15.93
N ILE A 105 4.37 17.22 14.78
CA ILE A 105 5.03 18.18 13.88
C ILE A 105 5.38 19.48 14.62
N HIS A 106 4.46 19.96 15.47
CA HIS A 106 4.68 21.14 16.30
C HIS A 106 5.72 20.90 17.40
N GLU A 107 5.66 19.75 18.08
CA GLU A 107 6.59 19.37 19.14
C GLU A 107 8.03 19.33 18.65
N VAL A 108 8.29 18.67 17.52
CA VAL A 108 9.65 18.55 16.97
C VAL A 108 10.09 19.77 16.17
N GLY A 109 9.19 20.73 15.94
CA GLY A 109 9.45 21.92 15.14
C GLY A 109 9.84 21.59 13.69
N ALA A 110 9.16 20.63 13.06
CA ALA A 110 9.50 20.15 11.72
C ALA A 110 9.49 21.26 10.67
N THR A 111 10.22 21.06 9.56
CA THR A 111 10.27 21.99 8.42
C THR A 111 9.58 21.47 7.16
N LEU A 112 9.44 20.15 7.05
CA LEU A 112 8.91 19.47 5.87
C LEU A 112 8.22 18.18 6.33
N LEU A 113 6.98 18.02 5.87
CA LEU A 113 6.26 16.77 5.94
C LEU A 113 6.34 16.07 4.58
N VAL A 114 6.79 14.82 4.59
CA VAL A 114 6.73 13.89 3.46
C VAL A 114 5.70 12.81 3.79
N SER A 115 4.85 12.42 2.84
CA SER A 115 3.95 11.26 2.99
C SER A 115 4.00 10.36 1.76
N ASP A 116 3.68 9.08 1.93
CA ASP A 116 3.46 8.18 0.79
C ASP A 116 2.09 8.38 0.13
N PHE A 117 1.93 7.95 -1.12
CA PHE A 117 0.70 8.07 -1.91
C PHE A 117 -0.31 6.97 -1.59
N ASP A 118 -1.58 7.35 -1.44
CA ASP A 118 -2.68 6.40 -1.27
C ASP A 118 -3.98 7.01 -1.86
N PRO A 119 -4.62 6.39 -2.86
CA PRO A 119 -5.79 6.96 -3.53
C PRO A 119 -7.07 6.88 -2.70
N LEU A 120 -7.09 6.17 -1.58
CA LEU A 120 -8.31 5.97 -0.80
C LEU A 120 -8.83 7.28 -0.20
N ARG A 121 -10.15 7.47 -0.27
CA ARG A 121 -10.87 8.68 0.18
C ARG A 121 -10.49 9.10 1.59
N VAL A 122 -10.41 8.14 2.52
CA VAL A 122 -10.03 8.40 3.92
C VAL A 122 -8.61 8.96 4.06
N LYS A 123 -7.64 8.43 3.29
CA LYS A 123 -6.24 8.89 3.32
C LYS A 123 -6.08 10.25 2.67
N GLN A 124 -6.77 10.48 1.55
CA GLN A 124 -6.81 11.80 0.90
C GLN A 124 -7.44 12.86 1.83
N ALA A 125 -8.52 12.52 2.55
CA ALA A 125 -9.15 13.40 3.53
C ALA A 125 -8.20 13.75 4.68
N TRP A 126 -7.54 12.76 5.29
CA TRP A 126 -6.58 13.01 6.37
C TRP A 126 -5.41 13.91 5.92
N LYS A 127 -4.88 13.68 4.72
CA LYS A 127 -3.80 14.52 4.15
C LYS A 127 -4.26 15.95 3.92
N ALA A 128 -5.47 16.15 3.37
CA ALA A 128 -6.03 17.47 3.16
C ALA A 128 -6.27 18.21 4.49
N GLU A 129 -6.86 17.54 5.47
CA GLU A 129 -7.10 18.09 6.82
C GLU A 129 -5.78 18.50 7.50
N LEU A 130 -4.80 17.58 7.55
CA LEU A 130 -3.50 17.85 8.14
C LEU A 130 -2.80 19.00 7.43
N SER A 131 -2.74 18.96 6.10
CA SER A 131 -2.07 19.97 5.30
C SER A 131 -2.65 21.36 5.53
N ASN A 132 -3.98 21.48 5.69
CA ASN A 132 -4.63 22.75 6.02
C ASN A 132 -4.25 23.29 7.42
N SER A 133 -3.93 22.41 8.37
CA SER A 133 -3.62 22.78 9.76
C SER A 133 -2.15 23.14 10.03
N ILE A 134 -1.21 22.51 9.31
CA ILE A 134 0.23 22.72 9.51
C ILE A 134 0.71 24.00 8.82
N LYS A 135 1.90 24.51 9.19
CA LYS A 135 2.52 25.72 8.58
C LYS A 135 3.76 25.42 7.74
N ILE A 136 4.00 24.15 7.44
CA ILE A 136 5.18 23.66 6.73
C ILE A 136 4.78 23.08 5.37
N ASN A 137 5.78 22.84 4.51
CA ASN A 137 5.52 22.17 3.24
C ASN A 137 5.05 20.72 3.47
N HIS A 138 4.09 20.28 2.67
CA HIS A 138 3.65 18.88 2.61
C HIS A 138 3.85 18.34 1.18
N ILE A 139 4.76 17.39 1.04
CA ILE A 139 5.06 16.72 -0.22
C ILE A 139 4.61 15.26 -0.12
N GLU A 140 3.78 14.83 -1.05
CA GLU A 140 3.44 13.43 -1.23
C GLU A 140 4.38 12.78 -2.25
N VAL A 141 4.78 11.53 -2.01
CA VAL A 141 5.63 10.74 -2.89
C VAL A 141 4.93 9.44 -3.26
N ASP A 142 4.80 9.16 -4.55
CA ASP A 142 4.34 7.85 -5.01
C ASP A 142 5.47 6.82 -4.89
N ALA A 143 5.40 6.06 -3.79
CA ALA A 143 6.30 4.97 -3.45
C ALA A 143 5.67 3.58 -3.68
N HIS A 144 4.42 3.54 -4.13
CA HIS A 144 3.65 2.32 -4.28
C HIS A 144 3.53 1.89 -5.75
N ASN A 145 3.49 2.85 -6.67
CA ASN A 145 3.40 2.60 -8.11
C ASN A 145 4.77 2.70 -8.78
N ILE A 146 5.00 1.85 -9.78
CA ILE A 146 6.21 1.92 -10.59
C ILE A 146 6.18 3.25 -11.33
N VAL A 147 5.10 3.52 -12.06
CA VAL A 147 4.85 4.83 -12.68
C VAL A 147 3.88 5.62 -11.79
N PRO A 148 4.21 6.85 -11.36
CA PRO A 148 3.36 7.62 -10.45
C PRO A 148 1.92 7.79 -10.97
N CYS A 149 0.93 7.54 -10.13
CA CYS A 149 -0.49 7.50 -10.51
C CYS A 149 -0.95 8.80 -11.17
N ARG A 150 -0.52 9.97 -10.65
CA ARG A 150 -0.84 11.29 -11.21
C ARG A 150 -0.13 11.58 -12.55
N PHE A 151 0.94 10.85 -12.83
CA PHE A 151 1.78 11.07 -14.01
C PHE A 151 1.34 10.19 -15.18
N VAL A 152 1.06 8.91 -14.94
CA VAL A 152 0.69 7.94 -16.00
C VAL A 152 -0.59 8.34 -16.75
N SER A 153 -1.57 8.93 -16.06
CA SER A 153 -2.81 9.43 -16.66
C SER A 153 -3.39 10.56 -15.82
N GLN A 154 -4.16 11.45 -16.45
CA GLN A 154 -4.83 12.59 -15.81
C GLN A 154 -6.36 12.41 -15.72
N LYS A 155 -6.83 11.17 -15.84
CA LYS A 155 -8.23 10.77 -15.80
C LYS A 155 -8.38 9.29 -15.44
N VAL A 156 -9.59 8.89 -15.10
CA VAL A 156 -9.97 7.47 -15.04
C VAL A 156 -9.74 6.83 -16.43
N GLU A 157 -8.96 5.77 -16.47
CA GLU A 157 -8.79 4.93 -17.65
C GLU A 157 -9.89 3.89 -17.73
N PHE A 158 -10.46 3.71 -18.92
CA PHE A 158 -11.63 2.84 -19.12
C PHE A 158 -11.30 1.37 -18.89
N ALA A 159 -10.11 0.93 -19.27
CA ALA A 159 -9.70 -0.47 -19.16
C ALA A 159 -8.19 -0.63 -19.21
N ALA A 160 -7.72 -1.84 -18.92
CA ALA A 160 -6.30 -2.18 -18.99
C ALA A 160 -5.68 -1.86 -20.37
N TYR A 161 -6.42 -2.02 -21.48
CA TYR A 161 -5.90 -1.73 -22.82
C TYR A 161 -5.66 -0.24 -23.08
N THR A 162 -6.28 0.68 -22.33
CA THR A 162 -6.07 2.13 -22.48
C THR A 162 -4.92 2.63 -21.60
N LEU A 163 -4.74 2.05 -20.41
CA LEU A 163 -3.62 2.39 -19.51
C LEU A 163 -2.29 1.72 -19.93
N ARG A 164 -2.32 0.45 -20.34
CA ARG A 164 -1.15 -0.35 -20.73
C ARG A 164 -0.19 0.35 -21.70
N PRO A 165 -0.62 0.96 -22.82
CA PRO A 165 0.31 1.64 -23.73
C PRO A 165 0.97 2.87 -23.09
N LYS A 166 0.33 3.53 -22.11
CA LYS A 166 0.95 4.64 -21.36
C LYS A 166 2.03 4.13 -20.42
N LEU A 167 1.72 3.08 -19.66
CA LEU A 167 2.68 2.40 -18.78
C LEU A 167 3.89 1.91 -19.58
N LYS A 168 3.67 1.15 -20.67
CA LYS A 168 4.76 0.62 -21.51
C LYS A 168 5.74 1.69 -22.00
N LYS A 169 5.24 2.89 -22.36
CA LYS A 169 6.08 4.02 -22.78
C LYS A 169 6.94 4.59 -21.65
N LEU A 170 6.50 4.47 -20.41
CA LEU A 170 7.13 5.06 -19.23
C LEU A 170 7.97 4.05 -18.43
N LEU A 171 7.77 2.75 -18.62
CA LEU A 171 8.49 1.72 -17.86
C LEU A 171 10.02 1.85 -17.98
N SER A 172 10.58 2.20 -19.15
CA SER A 172 12.02 2.37 -19.30
C SER A 172 12.59 3.53 -18.47
N GLU A 173 11.77 4.51 -18.12
CA GLU A 173 12.17 5.64 -17.25
C GLU A 173 11.98 5.32 -15.77
N PHE A 174 10.92 4.59 -15.42
CA PHE A 174 10.49 4.43 -14.03
C PHE A 174 10.81 3.08 -13.41
N LEU A 175 10.94 2.00 -14.19
CA LEU A 175 11.34 0.67 -13.74
C LEU A 175 12.87 0.59 -13.64
N THR A 176 13.42 1.38 -12.73
CA THR A 176 14.85 1.47 -12.44
C THR A 176 15.17 0.80 -11.11
N ASP A 177 16.44 0.44 -10.88
CA ASP A 177 16.83 -0.04 -9.55
C ASP A 177 16.76 1.09 -8.51
N PHE A 178 16.61 0.72 -7.25
CA PHE A 178 16.57 1.66 -6.15
C PHE A 178 17.99 2.04 -5.71
N PRO A 179 18.26 3.33 -5.46
CA PRO A 179 19.47 3.70 -4.75
C PRO A 179 19.41 3.22 -3.30
N GLN A 180 20.57 2.96 -2.70
CA GLN A 180 20.65 2.71 -1.27
C GLN A 180 20.18 3.93 -0.47
N LEU A 181 19.56 3.68 0.70
CA LEU A 181 19.23 4.75 1.64
C LEU A 181 20.51 5.48 2.06
N PRO A 182 20.60 6.81 1.89
CA PRO A 182 21.81 7.53 2.27
C PRO A 182 21.99 7.50 3.78
N THR A 183 23.24 7.48 4.23
CA THR A 183 23.55 7.70 5.65
C THR A 183 23.11 9.12 6.02
N LEU A 184 22.38 9.27 7.13
CA LEU A 184 21.95 10.58 7.61
C LEU A 184 23.13 11.38 8.17
N SER A 185 23.21 12.65 7.77
CA SER A 185 24.18 13.63 8.28
C SER A 185 23.97 13.92 9.76
N VAL A 186 22.71 13.91 10.22
CA VAL A 186 22.33 14.07 11.62
C VAL A 186 21.56 12.83 12.06
N LYS A 187 22.18 12.04 12.94
CA LYS A 187 21.56 10.83 13.50
C LYS A 187 20.78 11.16 14.75
N LEU A 188 19.66 10.48 14.92
CA LEU A 188 18.91 10.45 16.17
C LEU A 188 18.85 9.03 16.70
N HIS A 189 19.00 8.90 18.02
CA HIS A 189 18.75 7.65 18.71
C HIS A 189 17.58 7.89 19.65
N ASN A 190 16.42 7.34 19.31
CA ASN A 190 15.32 7.26 20.24
C ASN A 190 14.83 5.82 20.27
N GLN A 191 14.73 5.25 21.45
CA GLN A 191 14.18 3.92 21.66
C GLN A 191 12.72 4.11 22.03
N SER A 192 11.85 4.29 21.03
CA SER A 192 10.50 3.76 21.19
C SER A 192 10.59 2.26 20.92
N ALA A 193 9.72 1.49 21.57
CA ALA A 193 9.51 0.10 21.21
C ALA A 193 8.04 -0.01 20.85
N ILE A 194 7.75 -0.36 19.59
CA ILE A 194 6.44 -0.85 19.21
C ILE A 194 6.23 -2.14 20.01
N GLY A 195 5.40 -2.05 21.04
CA GLY A 195 5.06 -3.18 21.90
C GLY A 195 3.60 -3.58 21.76
N ASN A 196 3.21 -4.57 22.57
CA ASN A 196 1.82 -5.02 22.74
C ASN A 196 0.81 -3.90 23.07
N GLU A 197 1.30 -2.71 23.45
CA GLU A 197 0.49 -1.52 23.72
C GLU A 197 -0.41 -1.13 22.54
N ALA A 198 0.07 -1.25 21.30
CA ALA A 198 -0.71 -0.90 20.11
C ALA A 198 -1.89 -1.85 19.90
N LEU A 199 -1.66 -3.16 20.03
CA LEU A 199 -2.72 -4.18 19.91
C LEU A 199 -3.70 -4.10 21.09
N HIS A 200 -3.21 -3.85 22.30
CA HIS A 200 -4.05 -3.65 23.47
C HIS A 200 -4.92 -2.40 23.33
N TRP A 201 -4.36 -1.30 22.82
CA TRP A 201 -5.09 -0.06 22.58
C TRP A 201 -6.19 -0.23 21.52
N LEU A 202 -5.91 -0.95 20.43
CA LEU A 202 -6.90 -1.24 19.39
C LEU A 202 -8.02 -2.15 19.88
N SER A 203 -7.72 -3.11 20.77
CA SER A 203 -8.67 -4.13 21.26
C SER A 203 -9.53 -4.73 20.13
N PRO A 204 -8.92 -5.24 19.04
CA PRO A 204 -9.67 -5.67 17.86
C PRO A 204 -10.56 -6.88 18.17
N ASN A 205 -11.68 -7.01 17.44
CA ASN A 205 -12.58 -8.15 17.57
C ASN A 205 -11.79 -9.47 17.38
N ALA A 206 -11.89 -10.36 18.37
CA ALA A 206 -11.18 -11.64 18.44
C ALA A 206 -11.83 -12.76 17.61
N GLU A 207 -12.99 -12.54 17.01
CA GLU A 207 -13.66 -13.52 16.14
C GLU A 207 -12.81 -13.89 14.91
N VAL A 208 -12.13 -12.90 14.32
CA VAL A 208 -11.21 -13.14 13.20
C VAL A 208 -9.79 -13.24 13.71
N LYS A 209 -9.22 -14.44 13.61
CA LYS A 209 -7.87 -14.73 14.12
C LYS A 209 -6.77 -14.31 13.14
N PRO A 210 -5.57 -13.96 13.66
CA PRO A 210 -4.36 -13.85 12.86
C PRO A 210 -4.11 -15.08 12.00
N ILE A 211 -3.50 -14.86 10.83
CA ILE A 211 -3.04 -15.95 9.96
C ILE A 211 -1.75 -16.55 10.51
N ASN A 212 -1.52 -17.83 10.22
CA ASN A 212 -0.34 -18.57 10.66
C ASN A 212 0.52 -19.10 9.49
N TRP A 213 0.02 -18.99 8.25
CA TRP A 213 0.70 -19.48 7.05
C TRP A 213 1.59 -18.42 6.38
N LEU A 214 1.42 -17.14 6.71
CA LEU A 214 2.33 -16.06 6.34
C LEU A 214 2.89 -15.38 7.59
N LYS A 215 4.16 -14.99 7.51
CA LYS A 215 4.76 -14.06 8.45
C LYS A 215 4.86 -12.69 7.80
N PRO A 216 4.54 -11.60 8.51
CA PRO A 216 4.68 -10.25 7.99
C PRO A 216 6.14 -9.82 7.93
N GLY A 217 6.43 -8.87 7.04
CA GLY A 217 7.71 -8.15 7.02
C GLY A 217 8.33 -8.10 5.63
N PHE A 218 9.32 -7.22 5.45
CA PHE A 218 10.09 -7.12 4.20
C PHE A 218 10.85 -8.43 3.92
N VAL A 219 11.44 -9.03 4.96
CA VAL A 219 12.24 -10.26 4.84
C VAL A 219 11.36 -11.41 4.36
N GLU A 220 10.22 -11.62 5.02
CA GLU A 220 9.31 -12.73 4.68
C GLU A 220 8.61 -12.50 3.33
N GLY A 221 8.32 -11.25 2.97
CA GLY A 221 7.85 -10.91 1.62
C GLY A 221 8.90 -11.21 0.54
N SER A 222 10.18 -10.97 0.83
CA SER A 222 11.28 -11.29 -0.08
C SER A 222 11.47 -12.80 -0.24
N ILE A 223 11.38 -13.57 0.86
CA ILE A 223 11.39 -15.05 0.81
C ILE A 223 10.23 -15.57 -0.03
N MET A 224 9.02 -15.00 0.14
CA MET A 224 7.86 -15.39 -0.67
C MET A 224 8.04 -15.07 -2.17
N LEU A 225 8.70 -13.96 -2.50
CA LEU A 225 9.05 -13.63 -3.89
C LEU A 225 10.07 -14.63 -4.46
N GLU A 226 11.10 -14.97 -3.70
CA GLU A 226 12.12 -15.95 -4.10
C GLU A 226 11.48 -17.33 -4.34
N ASP A 227 10.61 -17.79 -3.43
CA ASP A 227 9.85 -19.03 -3.61
C ASP A 227 8.97 -18.99 -4.87
N PHE A 228 8.25 -17.88 -5.09
CA PHE A 228 7.43 -17.72 -6.29
C PHE A 228 8.28 -17.83 -7.56
N ILE A 229 9.41 -17.10 -7.64
CA ILE A 229 10.31 -17.14 -8.79
C ILE A 229 10.86 -18.55 -9.03
N ALA A 230 11.31 -19.22 -7.97
CA ALA A 230 11.94 -20.53 -8.06
C ALA A 230 10.96 -21.64 -8.42
N ASN A 231 9.74 -21.60 -7.85
CA ASN A 231 8.86 -22.78 -7.82
C ASN A 231 7.52 -22.60 -8.55
N LYS A 232 7.06 -21.37 -8.78
CA LYS A 232 5.68 -21.09 -9.22
C LYS A 232 5.56 -20.21 -10.45
N LEU A 233 6.59 -19.41 -10.77
CA LEU A 233 6.59 -18.52 -11.93
C LEU A 233 6.53 -19.32 -13.23
N ASN A 234 7.30 -20.41 -13.34
CA ASN A 234 7.21 -21.30 -14.50
C ASN A 234 5.85 -22.03 -14.50
N GLY A 235 5.05 -21.76 -15.53
CA GLY A 235 3.67 -22.23 -15.65
C GLY A 235 2.62 -21.31 -15.00
N TYR A 236 3.00 -20.14 -14.46
CA TYR A 236 2.08 -19.16 -13.89
C TYR A 236 0.92 -18.82 -14.83
N SER A 237 1.21 -18.56 -16.11
CA SER A 237 0.20 -18.18 -17.11
C SER A 237 -0.88 -19.26 -17.26
N SER A 238 -0.54 -20.53 -17.08
CA SER A 238 -1.47 -21.65 -17.19
C SER A 238 -2.20 -21.98 -15.89
N LYS A 239 -1.56 -21.75 -14.73
CA LYS A 239 -2.05 -22.17 -13.41
C LYS A 239 -2.77 -21.08 -12.62
N ARG A 240 -2.56 -19.80 -12.93
CA ARG A 240 -3.09 -18.66 -12.13
C ARG A 240 -4.63 -18.61 -11.99
N ASN A 241 -5.35 -19.33 -12.85
CA ASN A 241 -6.80 -19.40 -12.87
C ASN A 241 -7.34 -20.73 -12.30
N ASP A 242 -6.45 -21.63 -11.86
CA ASP A 242 -6.83 -22.91 -11.24
C ASP A 242 -6.63 -22.81 -9.72
N PRO A 243 -7.72 -22.70 -8.93
CA PRO A 243 -7.64 -22.58 -7.49
C PRO A 243 -7.04 -23.83 -6.79
N LEU A 244 -6.92 -24.96 -7.49
CA LEU A 244 -6.32 -26.18 -6.96
C LEU A 244 -4.82 -26.28 -7.24
N ALA A 245 -4.26 -25.39 -8.07
CA ALA A 245 -2.89 -25.52 -8.58
C ALA A 245 -1.81 -24.82 -7.73
N ASP A 246 -2.20 -24.04 -6.71
CA ASP A 246 -1.28 -23.15 -5.96
C ASP A 246 -0.34 -22.36 -6.89
N GLY A 247 -0.92 -21.82 -7.97
CA GLY A 247 -0.17 -21.17 -9.05
C GLY A 247 0.12 -19.69 -8.82
N GLN A 248 -0.27 -19.12 -7.69
CA GLN A 248 -0.15 -17.68 -7.42
C GLN A 248 1.06 -17.33 -6.56
N SER A 249 1.48 -16.06 -6.59
CA SER A 249 2.67 -15.61 -5.84
C SER A 249 2.45 -15.44 -4.35
N ASN A 250 1.21 -15.37 -3.89
CA ASN A 250 0.86 -15.06 -2.50
C ASN A 250 1.46 -13.75 -1.96
N LEU A 251 1.86 -12.83 -2.85
CA LEU A 251 2.49 -11.56 -2.49
C LEU A 251 1.48 -10.47 -2.06
N SER A 252 0.19 -10.61 -2.37
CA SER A 252 -0.79 -9.53 -2.16
C SER A 252 -0.86 -8.98 -0.73
N PRO A 253 -0.69 -9.76 0.37
CA PRO A 253 -0.66 -9.18 1.72
C PRO A 253 0.57 -8.27 1.94
N TYR A 254 1.74 -8.69 1.45
CA TYR A 254 2.97 -7.89 1.52
C TYR A 254 2.89 -6.62 0.67
N LEU A 255 2.28 -6.71 -0.51
CA LEU A 255 2.07 -5.57 -1.38
C LEU A 255 1.03 -4.60 -0.79
N HIS A 256 -0.06 -5.10 -0.20
CA HIS A 256 -1.11 -4.28 0.41
C HIS A 256 -0.57 -3.36 1.52
N PHE A 257 0.17 -3.93 2.47
CA PHE A 257 0.79 -3.15 3.55
C PHE A 257 2.11 -2.48 3.13
N GLY A 258 2.55 -2.70 1.89
CA GLY A 258 3.80 -2.14 1.37
C GLY A 258 5.06 -2.65 2.06
N HIS A 259 5.04 -3.86 2.60
CA HIS A 259 6.21 -4.54 3.16
C HIS A 259 7.21 -4.90 2.06
N LEU A 260 6.72 -5.12 0.83
CA LEU A 260 7.53 -5.38 -0.35
C LEU A 260 7.16 -4.40 -1.47
N SER A 261 8.18 -3.86 -2.15
CA SER A 261 7.98 -2.97 -3.30
C SER A 261 7.53 -3.74 -4.53
N THR A 262 6.45 -3.29 -5.15
CA THR A 262 5.98 -3.83 -6.44
C THR A 262 6.98 -3.59 -7.56
N GLN A 263 7.73 -2.49 -7.50
CA GLN A 263 8.83 -2.22 -8.42
C GLN A 263 9.99 -3.22 -8.22
N ARG A 264 10.31 -3.58 -6.97
CA ARG A 264 11.30 -4.64 -6.69
C ARG A 264 10.84 -5.97 -7.28
N VAL A 265 9.59 -6.37 -7.03
CA VAL A 265 9.01 -7.58 -7.60
C VAL A 265 9.14 -7.56 -9.13
N ALA A 266 8.74 -6.48 -9.79
CA ALA A 266 8.83 -6.37 -11.25
C ALA A 266 10.27 -6.51 -11.77
N ILE A 267 11.25 -5.91 -11.10
CA ILE A 267 12.67 -6.02 -11.45
C ILE A 267 13.16 -7.47 -11.35
N GLU A 268 12.84 -8.17 -10.25
CA GLU A 268 13.29 -9.55 -10.06
C GLU A 268 12.60 -10.51 -11.04
N ILE A 269 11.33 -10.28 -11.37
CA ILE A 269 10.63 -11.07 -12.40
C ILE A 269 11.25 -10.87 -13.78
N VAL A 270 11.60 -9.63 -14.16
CA VAL A 270 12.28 -9.37 -15.44
C VAL A 270 13.61 -10.12 -15.54
N LYS A 271 14.35 -10.22 -14.42
CA LYS A 271 15.64 -10.94 -14.33
C LYS A 271 15.50 -12.46 -14.23
N ALA A 272 14.32 -12.97 -13.85
CA ALA A 272 14.12 -14.39 -13.60
C ALA A 272 14.29 -15.25 -14.85
N ASP A 273 14.89 -16.42 -14.66
CA ASP A 273 14.96 -17.48 -15.67
C ASP A 273 13.64 -18.27 -15.71
N ALA A 274 12.66 -17.71 -16.42
CA ALA A 274 11.34 -18.30 -16.61
C ALA A 274 10.82 -17.97 -18.02
N PRO A 275 9.86 -18.76 -18.56
CA PRO A 275 9.28 -18.48 -19.87
C PRO A 275 8.70 -17.06 -19.95
N GLU A 276 8.97 -16.34 -21.06
CA GLU A 276 8.50 -14.96 -21.23
C GLU A 276 6.97 -14.84 -21.11
N ILE A 277 6.22 -15.84 -21.56
CA ILE A 277 4.76 -15.86 -21.44
C ILE A 277 4.29 -15.80 -19.98
N ASP A 278 5.00 -16.48 -19.07
CA ASP A 278 4.68 -16.47 -17.65
C ASP A 278 5.06 -15.14 -16.99
N LYS A 279 6.23 -14.60 -17.36
CA LYS A 279 6.69 -13.28 -16.90
C LYS A 279 5.74 -12.18 -17.37
N GLU A 280 5.36 -12.15 -18.63
CA GLU A 280 4.42 -11.17 -19.19
C GLU A 280 3.04 -11.27 -18.54
N ALA A 281 2.53 -12.48 -18.30
CA ALA A 281 1.26 -12.68 -17.62
C ALA A 281 1.31 -12.14 -16.18
N PHE A 282 2.37 -12.42 -15.44
CA PHE A 282 2.53 -11.93 -14.07
C PHE A 282 2.73 -10.41 -14.00
N LEU A 283 3.59 -9.87 -14.87
CA LEU A 283 3.85 -8.43 -14.95
C LEU A 283 2.60 -7.65 -15.39
N ASP A 284 1.70 -8.25 -16.17
CA ASP A 284 0.42 -7.59 -16.48
C ASP A 284 -0.43 -7.35 -15.23
N GLU A 285 -0.58 -8.38 -14.40
CA GLU A 285 -1.35 -8.30 -13.16
C GLU A 285 -0.67 -7.34 -12.16
N LEU A 286 0.65 -7.49 -11.98
CA LEU A 286 1.42 -6.70 -11.02
C LEU A 286 1.49 -5.20 -11.36
N ILE A 287 1.63 -4.88 -12.65
CA ILE A 287 1.83 -3.49 -13.11
C ILE A 287 0.52 -2.93 -13.64
N VAL A 288 -0.04 -3.49 -14.71
CA VAL A 288 -1.16 -2.87 -15.42
C VAL A 288 -2.44 -2.94 -14.61
N ARG A 289 -2.79 -4.11 -14.07
CA ARG A 289 -4.06 -4.31 -13.36
C ARG A 289 -4.05 -3.57 -12.03
N ARG A 290 -2.96 -3.71 -11.27
CA ARG A 290 -2.80 -3.02 -9.98
C ARG A 290 -2.76 -1.50 -10.11
N GLU A 291 -1.97 -0.94 -11.03
CA GLU A 291 -1.89 0.53 -11.19
C GLU A 291 -3.16 1.10 -11.84
N LEU A 292 -3.94 0.29 -12.57
CA LEU A 292 -5.29 0.65 -13.00
C LEU A 292 -6.25 0.78 -11.81
N SER A 293 -6.14 -0.07 -10.78
CA SER A 293 -6.92 0.07 -9.55
C SER A 293 -6.61 1.39 -8.83
N ASP A 294 -5.34 1.75 -8.70
CA ASP A 294 -4.93 3.04 -8.13
C ASP A 294 -5.45 4.22 -8.97
N ASN A 295 -5.36 4.13 -10.31
CA ASN A 295 -5.93 5.13 -11.22
C ASN A 295 -7.44 5.29 -11.03
N PHE A 296 -8.17 4.18 -10.92
CA PHE A 296 -9.62 4.19 -10.73
C PHE A 296 -9.99 4.86 -9.40
N CYS A 297 -9.41 4.40 -8.28
CA CYS A 297 -9.70 4.97 -6.96
C CYS A 297 -9.28 6.44 -6.86
N PHE A 298 -8.20 6.84 -7.51
CA PHE A 298 -7.72 8.23 -7.45
C PHE A 298 -8.60 9.21 -8.22
N TYR A 299 -9.07 8.81 -9.42
CA TYR A 299 -9.84 9.71 -10.30
C TYR A 299 -11.36 9.54 -10.21
N ASN A 300 -11.86 8.51 -9.51
CA ASN A 300 -13.28 8.26 -9.33
C ASN A 300 -13.66 8.34 -7.84
N ASN A 301 -14.27 9.44 -7.42
CA ASN A 301 -14.70 9.61 -6.03
C ASN A 301 -15.75 8.59 -5.58
N ASP A 302 -16.44 7.93 -6.51
CA ASP A 302 -17.47 6.92 -6.28
C ASP A 302 -16.96 5.48 -6.48
N TYR A 303 -15.65 5.24 -6.29
CA TYR A 303 -15.01 3.95 -6.54
C TYR A 303 -15.60 2.76 -5.75
N ASP A 304 -16.34 3.03 -4.68
CA ASP A 304 -16.93 2.05 -3.75
C ASP A 304 -18.45 1.92 -3.86
N ASN A 305 -19.07 2.52 -4.89
CA ASN A 305 -20.53 2.46 -5.07
C ASN A 305 -20.96 2.44 -6.56
N PRO A 306 -22.22 2.09 -6.87
CA PRO A 306 -22.68 1.98 -8.26
C PRO A 306 -22.58 3.27 -9.10
N ASN A 307 -22.47 4.45 -8.48
CA ASN A 307 -22.22 5.69 -9.22
C ASN A 307 -20.82 5.71 -9.87
N GLY A 308 -19.89 4.90 -9.38
CA GLY A 308 -18.56 4.73 -9.98
C GLY A 308 -18.55 3.89 -11.27
N PHE A 309 -19.64 3.18 -11.59
CA PHE A 309 -19.69 2.31 -12.77
C PHE A 309 -19.71 3.10 -14.09
N HIS A 310 -19.30 2.45 -15.17
CA HIS A 310 -19.51 2.99 -16.52
C HIS A 310 -21.00 3.08 -16.85
N ASN A 311 -21.38 4.07 -17.67
CA ASN A 311 -22.79 4.34 -17.99
C ASN A 311 -23.52 3.12 -18.56
N TRP A 312 -22.86 2.35 -19.43
CA TRP A 312 -23.48 1.14 -20.01
C TRP A 312 -23.85 0.10 -18.93
N ALA A 313 -23.00 -0.04 -17.90
CA ALA A 313 -23.25 -0.98 -16.81
C ALA A 313 -24.39 -0.48 -15.90
N LYS A 314 -24.44 0.83 -15.63
CA LYS A 314 -25.56 1.45 -14.90
C LYS A 314 -26.89 1.27 -15.63
N THR A 315 -26.91 1.51 -16.94
CA THR A 315 -28.10 1.32 -17.77
C THR A 315 -28.57 -0.12 -17.75
N SER A 316 -27.67 -1.09 -17.98
CA SER A 316 -28.01 -2.51 -17.95
C SER A 316 -28.51 -2.95 -16.57
N LEU A 317 -27.85 -2.55 -15.48
CA LEU A 317 -28.31 -2.86 -14.12
C LEU A 317 -29.68 -2.23 -13.80
N ALA A 318 -29.98 -1.05 -14.32
CA ALA A 318 -31.27 -0.39 -14.14
C ALA A 318 -32.39 -1.07 -14.93
N GLU A 319 -32.11 -1.56 -16.14
CA GLU A 319 -33.06 -2.33 -16.95
C GLU A 319 -33.47 -3.63 -16.26
N HIS A 320 -32.54 -4.29 -15.59
CA HIS A 320 -32.74 -5.55 -14.86
C HIS A 320 -33.02 -5.38 -13.35
N ALA A 321 -33.34 -4.15 -12.91
CA ALA A 321 -33.53 -3.87 -11.48
C ALA A 321 -34.74 -4.61 -10.89
N ASN A 322 -35.79 -4.84 -11.68
CA ASN A 322 -37.04 -5.46 -11.23
C ASN A 322 -37.14 -6.96 -11.53
N ASP A 323 -36.09 -7.57 -12.09
CA ASP A 323 -36.07 -9.00 -12.36
C ASP A 323 -36.16 -9.78 -11.04
N GLU A 324 -36.96 -10.83 -11.00
CA GLU A 324 -37.02 -11.71 -9.83
C GLU A 324 -35.68 -12.42 -9.66
N ARG A 325 -35.07 -12.32 -8.47
CA ARG A 325 -33.83 -13.03 -8.16
C ARG A 325 -34.18 -14.45 -7.72
N GLU A 326 -33.58 -15.44 -8.38
CA GLU A 326 -33.77 -16.86 -8.04
C GLU A 326 -33.40 -17.16 -6.57
N PHE A 327 -32.36 -16.50 -6.05
CA PHE A 327 -31.94 -16.59 -4.66
C PHE A 327 -31.66 -15.20 -4.09
N THR A 328 -32.05 -14.98 -2.84
CA THR A 328 -31.68 -13.79 -2.06
C THR A 328 -31.11 -14.23 -0.72
N TYR A 329 -30.03 -13.58 -0.30
CA TYR A 329 -29.31 -13.90 0.93
C TYR A 329 -29.13 -12.66 1.77
N LEU A 330 -29.21 -12.84 3.09
CA LEU A 330 -28.72 -11.87 4.05
C LEU A 330 -27.19 -11.79 4.00
N LEU A 331 -26.64 -10.64 4.39
CA LEU A 331 -25.20 -10.48 4.52
C LEU A 331 -24.59 -11.55 5.43
N THR A 332 -25.26 -11.91 6.52
CA THR A 332 -24.81 -12.95 7.45
C THR A 332 -24.83 -14.34 6.84
N GLU A 333 -25.70 -14.62 5.86
CA GLU A 333 -25.68 -15.89 5.14
C GLU A 333 -24.49 -15.97 4.20
N PHE A 334 -24.18 -14.87 3.49
CA PHE A 334 -22.94 -14.76 2.72
C PHE A 334 -21.70 -14.89 3.61
N GLU A 335 -21.61 -14.13 4.70
CA GLU A 335 -20.45 -14.16 5.60
C GLU A 335 -20.15 -15.56 6.15
N ASN A 336 -21.21 -16.34 6.43
CA ASN A 336 -21.11 -17.69 7.00
C ASN A 336 -21.14 -18.82 5.96
N ALA A 337 -20.98 -18.53 4.67
CA ALA A 337 -20.97 -19.52 3.59
C ALA A 337 -22.23 -20.41 3.58
N LYS A 338 -23.41 -19.78 3.70
CA LYS A 338 -24.72 -20.44 3.75
C LYS A 338 -25.55 -20.19 2.49
N THR A 339 -24.92 -20.29 1.33
CA THR A 339 -25.63 -20.22 0.05
C THR A 339 -26.00 -21.62 -0.44
N HIS A 340 -26.82 -21.70 -1.50
CA HIS A 340 -27.14 -22.95 -2.17
C HIS A 340 -25.95 -23.51 -2.97
N ASP A 341 -24.94 -22.69 -3.29
CA ASP A 341 -23.81 -23.03 -4.15
C ASP A 341 -22.59 -23.42 -3.31
N GLU A 342 -22.22 -24.71 -3.37
CA GLU A 342 -21.07 -25.25 -2.63
C GLU A 342 -19.73 -24.64 -3.08
N LEU A 343 -19.59 -24.25 -4.35
CA LEU A 343 -18.38 -23.61 -4.85
C LEU A 343 -18.24 -22.19 -4.29
N TRP A 344 -19.34 -21.42 -4.27
CA TRP A 344 -19.36 -20.10 -3.65
C TRP A 344 -19.01 -20.19 -2.15
N ASN A 345 -19.61 -21.16 -1.46
CA ASN A 345 -19.35 -21.41 -0.04
C ASN A 345 -17.88 -21.78 0.19
N ALA A 346 -17.27 -22.62 -0.65
CA ALA A 346 -15.87 -22.98 -0.55
C ALA A 346 -14.93 -21.77 -0.71
N ALA A 347 -15.21 -20.89 -1.69
CA ALA A 347 -14.45 -19.66 -1.89
C ALA A 347 -14.55 -18.71 -0.68
N GLN A 348 -15.76 -18.50 -0.15
CA GLN A 348 -15.97 -17.72 1.07
C GLN A 348 -15.21 -18.30 2.26
N LEU A 349 -15.25 -19.61 2.46
CA LEU A 349 -14.54 -20.29 3.54
C LEU A 349 -13.02 -20.17 3.41
N GLU A 350 -12.47 -20.19 2.18
CA GLU A 350 -11.06 -19.91 1.95
C GLU A 350 -10.70 -18.52 2.51
N MET A 351 -11.44 -17.47 2.13
CA MET A 351 -11.22 -16.12 2.67
C MET A 351 -11.32 -16.07 4.20
N VAL A 352 -12.33 -16.73 4.78
CA VAL A 352 -12.52 -16.79 6.24
C VAL A 352 -11.32 -17.45 6.93
N HIS A 353 -10.84 -18.58 6.43
CA HIS A 353 -9.79 -19.36 7.08
C HIS A 353 -8.37 -18.84 6.79
N THR A 354 -8.07 -18.47 5.55
CA THR A 354 -6.72 -18.11 5.11
C THR A 354 -6.50 -16.61 5.09
N GLY A 355 -7.57 -15.80 4.97
CA GLY A 355 -7.46 -14.35 4.76
C GLY A 355 -7.06 -13.96 3.34
N LYS A 356 -7.03 -14.92 2.41
CA LYS A 356 -6.77 -14.70 0.99
C LYS A 356 -7.56 -15.74 0.19
N MET A 357 -8.59 -15.28 -0.52
CA MET A 357 -9.24 -16.06 -1.56
C MET A 357 -8.32 -16.14 -2.79
N HIS A 358 -8.32 -17.26 -3.52
CA HIS A 358 -7.56 -17.44 -4.76
C HIS A 358 -7.89 -16.37 -5.81
#